data_AF-U4KTE8-F1
#
_entry.id   AF-U4KTE8-F1
#
_cell.length_a   1.000
_cell.length_b   1.000
_cell.length_c   1.000
_cell.angle_alpha   90.00
_cell.angle_beta   90.00
_cell.angle_gamma   90.00
#
_symmetry.space_group_name_H-M   'P 1'
#
loop_
_entity.id
_entity.type
_entity.pdbx_description
1 polymer ?
#
loop_
_entity_poly.entity_id
_entity_poly.type
_entity_poly.pdbx_seq_one_letter_code
_entity_poly.pdbx_strand_id
1 'polypeptide(L)' 'MNKDIFDEFVHFKCLKCGFEYDEEYDILLEMWDESISDYPVIYCDHCGKESSVPLDAYYKQTLMVFK' A
#
# COMPACT_ATOMS: atom_id res chain seq x y z
N MET A 1 -18.78 -22.61 -9.98
CA MET A 1 -18.38 -21.67 -8.93
C MET A 1 -17.72 -20.52 -9.66
N ASN A 2 -18.48 -19.48 -10.01
CA ASN A 2 -17.90 -18.26 -10.57
C ASN A 2 -17.18 -17.59 -9.41
N LYS A 3 -15.87 -17.85 -9.32
CA LYS A 3 -14.98 -16.91 -8.66
C LYS A 3 -14.91 -15.76 -9.64
N ASP A 4 -15.78 -14.77 -9.47
CA ASP A 4 -15.54 -13.47 -10.05
C ASP A 4 -14.19 -13.04 -9.46
N ILE A 5 -13.13 -13.16 -10.27
CA ILE A 5 -11.79 -12.71 -9.91
C ILE A 5 -11.91 -11.19 -9.95
N PHE A 6 -12.23 -10.60 -8.81
CA PHE A 6 -12.07 -9.18 -8.65
C PHE A 6 -10.56 -8.98 -8.47
N ASP A 7 -9.92 -8.38 -9.47
CA ASP A 7 -8.54 -7.92 -9.31
C ASP A 7 -8.60 -6.78 -8.27
N GLU A 8 -8.36 -7.12 -7.01
CA GLU A 8 -8.37 -6.17 -5.90
C GLU A 8 -7.02 -5.46 -5.85
N PHE A 9 -7.03 -4.14 -6.04
CA PHE A 9 -5.83 -3.32 -5.98
C PHE A 9 -5.87 -2.36 -4.79
N VAL A 10 -4.70 -2.06 -4.24
CA VAL A 10 -4.52 -1.01 -3.25
C VAL A 10 -3.70 0.12 -3.89
N HIS A 11 -4.25 1.33 -3.85
CA HIS A 11 -3.55 2.53 -4.32
C HIS A 11 -2.60 3.03 -3.23
N PHE A 12 -1.33 3.19 -3.56
CA PHE A 12 -0.28 3.67 -2.67
C PHE A 12 0.19 5.07 -3.06
N LYS A 13 0.69 5.81 -2.05
CA LYS A 13 1.42 7.05 -2.22
C LYS A 13 2.75 7.00 -1.47
N CYS A 14 3.83 7.32 -2.16
CA CYS A 14 5.13 7.53 -1.55
C CYS A 14 5.19 8.88 -0.84
N LEU A 15 5.40 8.86 0.48
CA LEU A 15 5.53 10.07 1.31
C LEU A 15 6.85 10.84 1.08
N LYS A 16 7.81 10.25 0.35
CA LYS A 16 9.11 10.90 0.04
C LYS A 16 9.14 11.58 -1.31
N CYS A 17 8.75 10.88 -2.39
CA CYS A 17 8.79 11.44 -3.75
C CYS A 17 7.42 11.78 -4.32
N GLY A 18 6.33 11.45 -3.61
CA GLY A 18 4.96 11.76 -4.03
C GLY A 18 4.35 10.83 -5.06
N PHE A 19 5.14 9.90 -5.61
CA PHE A 19 4.71 8.93 -6.62
C PHE A 19 3.55 8.06 -6.11
N GLU A 20 2.57 7.83 -6.97
CA GLU A 20 1.39 7.00 -6.72
C GLU A 20 1.42 5.80 -7.66
N TYR A 21 1.01 4.65 -7.14
CA TYR A 21 1.03 3.37 -7.86
C TYR A 21 0.03 2.38 -7.26
N ASP A 22 -0.28 1.35 -8.02
CA ASP A 22 -1.24 0.32 -7.66
C ASP A 22 -0.51 -0.99 -7.39
N GLU A 23 -0.88 -1.68 -6.33
CA GLU A 23 -0.39 -3.02 -6.03
C GLU A 23 -1.55 -4.00 -5.91
N GLU A 24 -1.36 -5.21 -6.45
CA GLU A 24 -2.31 -6.30 -6.33
C GLU A 24 -2.40 -6.75 -4.86
N TYR A 25 -3.62 -6.91 -4.36
CA TYR A 25 -3.87 -7.25 -2.97
C TYR A 25 -3.29 -8.62 -2.60
N ASP A 26 -3.31 -9.59 -3.53
CA ASP A 26 -2.71 -10.92 -3.31
C ASP A 26 -1.20 -10.83 -3.08
N ILE A 27 -0.49 -9.95 -3.82
CA ILE A 27 0.94 -9.71 -3.61
C ILE A 27 1.18 -9.12 -2.22
N LEU A 28 0.34 -8.17 -1.80
CA LEU A 28 0.46 -7.57 -0.47
C LEU A 28 0.23 -8.60 0.64
N LEU A 29 -0.73 -9.51 0.48
CA LEU A 29 -0.97 -10.58 1.44
C LEU A 29 0.24 -11.50 1.59
N GLU A 30 0.91 -11.84 0.49
CA GLU A 30 2.15 -12.63 0.53
C GLU A 30 3.30 -11.84 1.18
N MET A 31 3.47 -10.56 0.83
CA MET A 31 4.51 -9.70 1.40
C MET A 31 4.31 -9.42 2.90
N TRP A 32 3.05 -9.42 3.34
CA TRP A 32 2.64 -9.08 4.71
C TRP A 32 2.32 -10.32 5.55
N ASP A 33 2.69 -11.51 5.07
CA ASP A 33 2.58 -12.74 5.83
C ASP A 33 3.43 -12.63 7.12
N GLU A 34 2.76 -12.78 8.27
CA GLU A 34 3.37 -12.70 9.60
C GLU A 34 4.46 -13.76 9.82
N SER A 35 4.45 -14.87 9.07
CA SER A 35 5.52 -15.88 9.10
C SER A 35 6.82 -15.41 8.44
N ILE A 36 6.76 -14.35 7.61
CA ILE A 36 7.90 -13.75 6.92
C ILE A 36 8.45 -12.55 7.71
N SER A 37 7.58 -11.67 8.23
CA SER A 37 7.97 -10.49 9.00
C SER A 37 6.89 -10.03 9.98
N ASP A 38 7.29 -9.70 11.20
CA ASP A 38 6.41 -9.10 12.22
C ASP A 38 5.96 -7.67 11.85
N TYR A 39 6.69 -7.01 10.96
CA TYR A 39 6.40 -5.66 10.51
C TYR A 39 6.68 -5.54 9.02
N PRO A 40 5.68 -5.77 8.16
CA PRO A 40 5.89 -5.68 6.74
C PRO A 40 6.18 -4.24 6.31
N VAL A 41 7.15 -4.13 5.43
CA VAL A 41 7.64 -2.87 4.88
C VAL A 41 7.30 -2.82 3.41
N ILE A 42 6.86 -1.64 2.93
CA ILE A 42 6.66 -1.40 1.51
C ILE A 42 7.59 -0.29 1.02
N TYR A 43 8.37 -0.63 -0.01
CA TYR A 43 9.31 0.28 -0.65
C TYR A 43 8.66 0.95 -1.86
N CYS A 44 9.01 2.21 -2.10
CA CYS A 44 8.60 2.90 -3.32
C CYS A 44 9.51 2.51 -4.48
N ASP A 45 8.96 1.93 -5.53
CA ASP A 45 9.72 1.54 -6.73
C ASP A 45 10.38 2.70 -7.46
N HIS A 46 9.83 3.91 -7.32
CA HIS A 46 10.39 5.10 -7.97
C HIS A 46 11.64 5.64 -7.25
N CYS A 47 11.70 5.60 -5.92
CA CYS A 47 12.82 6.21 -5.16
C CYS A 47 13.56 5.25 -4.22
N GLY A 48 13.14 3.99 -4.13
CA GLY A 48 13.72 2.93 -3.31
C GLY A 48 13.63 3.18 -1.80
N LYS A 49 12.70 4.05 -1.34
CA LYS A 49 12.54 4.38 0.08
C LYS A 49 11.32 3.68 0.66
N GLU A 50 11.49 3.09 1.84
CA GLU A 50 10.42 2.64 2.72
C GLU A 50 9.59 3.85 3.16
N SER A 51 8.55 4.15 2.39
CA SER A 51 7.73 5.35 2.60
C SER A 51 6.42 5.33 1.83
N SER A 52 6.07 4.21 1.21
CA SER A 52 4.77 4.08 0.56
C SER A 52 3.71 3.74 1.61
N VAL A 53 2.54 4.37 1.50
CA VAL A 53 1.39 4.12 2.36
C VAL A 53 0.12 4.02 1.52
N PRO A 54 -0.90 3.26 1.94
CA PRO A 54 -2.18 3.26 1.26
C PRO A 54 -2.78 4.67 1.20
N LEU A 55 -3.27 5.06 0.03
CA LEU A 55 -3.76 6.40 -0.26
C LEU A 55 -4.96 6.77 0.63
N ASP A 56 -5.85 5.81 0.89
CA ASP A 56 -6.98 5.98 1.80
C ASP A 56 -6.52 6.29 3.24
N ALA A 57 -5.45 5.64 3.70
CA ALA A 57 -4.87 5.91 5.00
C ALA A 57 -4.23 7.32 5.05
N TYR A 58 -3.54 7.71 3.96
CA TYR A 58 -2.97 9.04 3.81
C TYR A 58 -4.05 10.14 3.88
N TYR A 59 -5.14 10.01 3.13
CA TYR A 59 -6.22 10.99 3.15
C TYR A 59 -6.96 11.00 4.49
N LYS A 60 -7.21 9.83 5.09
CA LYS A 60 -7.82 9.75 6.41
C LYS A 60 -7.02 10.52 7.46
N GLN A 61 -5.68 10.38 7.48
CA GLN A 61 -4.84 11.15 8.40
C GLN A 61 -4.77 12.63 8.03
N THR A 62 -4.57 12.95 6.75
CA THR A 62 -4.43 14.34 6.30
C THR A 62 -5.69 15.15 6.59
N LEU A 63 -6.87 14.58 6.36
CA LEU A 63 -8.16 15.21 6.70
C LEU A 63 -8.39 15.34 8.22
N MET A 64 -7.74 14.53 9.04
CA MET A 64 -7.75 14.70 10.50
C MET A 64 -6.80 15.82 10.97
N VAL A 65 -5.69 16.06 10.27
CA VAL A 65 -4.73 17.13 10.59
C VAL A 65 -5.29 18.53 10.30
N PHE A 66 -6.24 18.65 9.37
CA PHE A 66 -6.88 19.92 9.02
C PHE A 66 -8.22 20.20 9.74
N LYS A 67 -8.53 19.47 10.81
CA LYS A 67 -9.68 19.74 11.71
C LYS A 67 -9.22 20.42 12.99
#